data_AF-A0A2E7A2Y5-F1
#
_entry.id   AF-A0A2E7A2Y5-F1
#
_cell.length_a   1.000
_cell.length_b   1.000
_cell.length_c   1.000
_cell.angle_alpha   90.00
_cell.angle_beta   90.00
_cell.angle_gamma   90.00
#
_symmetry.space_group_name_H-M   'P 1'
#
loop_
_entity.id
_entity.type
_entity.pdbx_description
1 polymer ?
#
loop_
_entity_poly.entity_id
_entity_poly.type
_entity_poly.pdbx_seq_one_letter_code
_entity_poly.pdbx_strand_id
1 'polypeptide(L)'
;MESTEITEELKRVILDAYGERVGTFKLQSVDEETSRARQKARGQLSKEQRLTIDRALVPFRDWLIARDPEAAERVASGAPAPQDIETAVRAAEDHAVAKLAPNISVEEAALLVYRIENGRIETIAERNINKRPPLRWSNRHVRTMAGGFAIIFIGSGVAGATAEAGTLVTVAGAAVFVYGFRRWRSGETTSNVPDVSVFRGGKIKNEGRTQI
;
A
#
# COMPACT_ATOMS: atom_id res chain seq x y z
N MET A 1 16.35 -22.78 -20.31
CA MET A 1 15.45 -21.62 -20.41
C MET A 1 16.31 -20.38 -20.43
N GLU A 2 16.24 -19.63 -21.52
CA GLU A 2 17.02 -18.40 -21.71
C GLU A 2 16.40 -17.21 -20.95
N SER A 3 17.17 -16.15 -20.70
CA SER A 3 16.67 -14.97 -19.97
C SER A 3 15.48 -14.30 -20.65
N THR A 4 15.47 -14.31 -21.99
CA THR A 4 14.36 -13.75 -22.80
C THR A 4 13.09 -14.57 -22.64
N GLU A 5 13.21 -15.90 -22.58
CA GLU A 5 12.06 -16.80 -22.38
C GLU A 5 11.42 -16.57 -21.01
N ILE A 6 12.23 -16.47 -19.94
CA ILE A 6 11.76 -16.13 -18.59
C ILE A 6 11.03 -14.77 -18.62
N THR A 7 11.60 -13.78 -19.31
CA THR A 7 11.01 -12.44 -19.39
C THR A 7 9.63 -12.46 -20.04
N GLU A 8 9.49 -13.10 -21.20
CA GLU A 8 8.21 -13.18 -21.92
C GLU A 8 7.18 -14.02 -21.17
N GLU A 9 7.61 -15.06 -20.48
CA GLU A 9 6.76 -15.84 -19.60
C GLU A 9 6.22 -15.00 -18.44
N LEU A 10 7.07 -14.23 -17.75
CA LEU A 10 6.65 -13.37 -16.65
C LEU A 10 5.70 -12.26 -17.12
N LYS A 11 5.93 -11.68 -18.31
CA LYS A 11 4.98 -10.74 -18.93
C LYS A 11 3.62 -11.39 -19.15
N ARG A 12 3.60 -12.63 -19.67
CA ARG A 12 2.38 -13.39 -19.88
C ARG A 12 1.64 -13.66 -18.57
N VAL A 13 2.35 -14.04 -17.50
CA VAL A 13 1.75 -14.22 -16.17
C VAL A 13 1.03 -12.95 -15.70
N ILE A 14 1.63 -11.77 -15.87
CA ILE A 14 0.98 -10.51 -15.52
C ILE A 14 -0.28 -10.25 -16.37
N LEU A 15 -0.20 -10.49 -17.68
CA LEU A 15 -1.32 -10.29 -18.59
C LEU A 15 -2.46 -11.29 -18.33
N ASP A 16 -2.15 -12.54 -18.02
CA ASP A 16 -3.13 -13.58 -17.72
C ASP A 16 -3.83 -13.30 -16.38
N ALA A 17 -3.07 -12.88 -15.36
CA ALA A 17 -3.60 -12.60 -14.02
C ALA A 17 -4.38 -11.28 -13.94
N TYR A 18 -3.92 -10.23 -14.63
CA TYR A 18 -4.42 -8.86 -14.42
C TYR A 18 -4.99 -8.20 -15.68
N GLY A 19 -4.87 -8.84 -16.85
CA GLY A 19 -5.32 -8.30 -18.13
C GLY A 19 -4.64 -6.97 -18.47
N GLU A 20 -5.43 -6.01 -18.95
CA GLU A 20 -4.96 -4.66 -19.28
C GLU A 20 -4.92 -3.69 -18.09
N ARG A 21 -5.08 -4.18 -16.86
CA ARG A 21 -5.04 -3.31 -15.67
C ARG A 21 -3.62 -2.81 -15.40
N VAL A 22 -3.51 -1.53 -15.10
CA VAL A 22 -2.26 -0.83 -14.82
C VAL A 22 -2.43 0.03 -13.57
N GLY A 23 -1.41 0.04 -12.72
CA GLY A 23 -1.38 0.84 -11.51
C GLY A 23 -0.63 0.11 -10.40
N THR A 24 -1.05 0.35 -9.16
CA THR A 24 -0.28 -0.13 -8.01
C THR A 24 -0.56 -1.57 -7.65
N PHE A 25 0.52 -2.35 -7.56
CA PHE A 25 0.47 -3.74 -7.13
C PHE A 25 0.14 -3.86 -5.64
N LYS A 26 -0.87 -4.69 -5.33
CA LYS A 26 -1.24 -5.12 -3.99
C LYS A 26 -1.01 -6.62 -3.91
N LEU A 27 0.24 -7.00 -3.66
CA LEU A 27 0.64 -8.40 -3.50
C LEU A 27 0.64 -8.79 -2.03
N GLN A 28 0.46 -10.08 -1.76
CA GLN A 28 0.57 -10.60 -0.41
C GLN A 28 2.01 -10.45 0.13
N SER A 29 2.08 -10.16 1.43
CA SER A 29 3.34 -10.19 2.18
C SER A 29 3.90 -11.61 2.22
N VAL A 30 5.21 -11.72 2.34
CA VAL A 30 5.89 -13.01 2.47
C VAL A 30 5.71 -13.50 3.91
N ASP A 31 5.09 -14.66 4.07
CA ASP A 31 5.02 -15.38 5.35
C ASP A 31 6.20 -16.35 5.52
N GLU A 32 6.24 -17.03 6.67
CA GLU A 32 7.33 -17.93 7.04
C GLU A 32 7.42 -19.15 6.09
N GLU A 33 6.28 -19.69 5.66
CA GLU A 33 6.23 -20.84 4.75
C GLU A 33 6.76 -20.47 3.36
N THR A 34 6.31 -19.34 2.83
CA THR A 34 6.80 -18.79 1.56
C THR A 34 8.29 -18.47 1.64
N SER A 35 8.75 -17.91 2.76
CA SER A 35 10.18 -17.63 2.98
C SER A 35 11.03 -18.89 2.95
N ARG A 36 10.59 -19.97 3.62
CA ARG A 36 11.28 -21.26 3.62
C ARG A 36 11.29 -21.92 2.24
N ALA A 37 10.14 -21.94 1.56
CA ALA A 37 10.02 -22.46 0.19
C ALA A 37 10.98 -21.72 -0.76
N ARG A 38 11.03 -20.38 -0.68
CA ARG A 38 11.96 -19.55 -1.46
C ARG A 38 13.41 -19.92 -1.19
N GLN A 39 13.81 -19.98 0.08
CA GLN A 39 15.20 -20.27 0.45
C GLN A 39 15.63 -21.66 -0.05
N LYS A 40 14.77 -22.66 0.13
CA LYS A 40 14.99 -24.03 -0.37
C LYS A 40 15.12 -24.04 -1.89
N ALA A 41 14.17 -23.44 -2.60
CA ALA A 41 14.16 -23.41 -4.07
C ALA A 41 15.39 -22.69 -4.64
N ARG A 42 15.73 -21.50 -4.12
CA ARG A 42 16.95 -20.77 -4.51
C ARG A 42 18.19 -21.60 -4.24
N GLY A 43 18.25 -22.29 -3.09
CA GLY A 43 19.37 -23.14 -2.68
C GLY A 43 19.72 -24.23 -3.70
N GLN A 44 18.75 -24.68 -4.50
CA GLN A 44 18.94 -25.73 -5.52
C GLN A 44 19.45 -25.19 -6.85
N LEU A 45 19.27 -23.90 -7.13
CA LEU A 45 19.69 -23.30 -8.40
C LEU A 45 21.20 -23.08 -8.44
N SER A 46 21.79 -23.38 -9.59
CA SER A 46 23.19 -23.04 -9.89
C SER A 46 23.39 -21.51 -9.92
N LYS A 47 24.64 -21.06 -9.84
CA LYS A 47 24.97 -19.64 -9.91
C LYS A 47 24.55 -19.05 -11.27
N GLU A 48 24.74 -19.80 -12.34
CA GLU A 48 24.38 -19.44 -13.70
C GLU A 48 22.87 -19.30 -13.84
N GLN A 49 22.10 -20.25 -13.31
CA GLN A 49 20.64 -20.18 -13.33
C GLN A 49 20.12 -18.95 -12.57
N ARG A 50 20.68 -18.66 -11.38
CA ARG A 50 20.33 -17.44 -10.62
C ARG A 50 20.65 -16.17 -11.41
N LEU A 51 21.82 -16.12 -12.05
CA LEU A 51 22.22 -14.99 -12.90
C LEU A 51 21.29 -14.82 -14.12
N THR A 52 20.84 -15.92 -14.72
CA THR A 52 19.87 -15.88 -15.83
C THR A 52 18.53 -15.31 -15.39
N ILE A 53 18.05 -15.67 -14.19
CA ILE A 53 16.85 -15.06 -13.59
C ILE A 53 17.08 -13.56 -13.35
N ASP A 54 18.16 -13.18 -12.69
CA ASP A 54 18.47 -11.77 -12.40
C ASP A 54 18.51 -10.92 -13.68
N ARG A 55 19.08 -11.45 -14.76
CA ARG A 55 19.11 -10.80 -16.08
C ARG A 55 17.72 -10.69 -16.73
N ALA A 56 16.83 -11.66 -16.50
CA ALA A 56 15.47 -11.61 -17.01
C ALA A 56 14.57 -10.61 -16.25
N LEU A 57 14.85 -10.38 -14.96
CA LEU A 57 14.07 -9.47 -14.13
C LEU A 57 14.24 -8.00 -14.52
N VAL A 58 15.38 -7.61 -15.10
CA VAL A 58 15.63 -6.22 -15.56
C VAL A 58 14.67 -5.81 -16.68
N PRO A 59 14.61 -6.49 -17.85
CA PRO A 59 13.66 -6.12 -18.90
C PRO A 59 12.20 -6.34 -18.49
N PHE A 60 11.92 -7.27 -17.57
CA PHE A 60 10.58 -7.40 -16.98
C PHE A 60 10.18 -6.18 -16.15
N ARG A 61 11.08 -5.68 -15.30
CA ARG A 61 10.89 -4.44 -14.52
C ARG A 61 10.69 -3.24 -15.43
N ASP A 62 11.53 -3.08 -16.46
CA ASP A 62 11.42 -1.96 -17.39
C ASP A 62 10.10 -1.99 -18.15
N TRP A 63 9.61 -3.20 -18.50
CA TRP A 63 8.29 -3.37 -19.09
C TRP A 63 7.16 -2.97 -18.13
N LEU A 64 7.22 -3.33 -16.84
CA LEU A 64 6.25 -2.90 -15.83
C LEU A 64 6.23 -1.37 -15.68
N ILE A 65 7.41 -0.73 -15.66
CA ILE A 65 7.55 0.73 -15.58
C ILE A 65 6.94 1.39 -16.82
N ALA A 66 7.29 0.93 -18.01
CA ALA A 66 6.79 1.51 -19.27
C ALA A 66 5.27 1.39 -19.42
N ARG A 67 4.67 0.36 -18.82
CA ARG A 67 3.23 0.13 -18.86
C ARG A 67 2.45 1.08 -17.96
N ASP A 68 3.02 1.53 -16.82
CA ASP A 68 2.41 2.49 -15.90
C ASP A 68 2.86 3.92 -16.18
N PRO A 69 1.97 4.81 -16.70
CA PRO A 69 2.33 6.20 -16.99
C PRO A 69 2.89 6.97 -15.78
N GLU A 70 2.35 6.74 -14.57
CA GLU A 70 2.85 7.42 -13.35
C GLU A 70 4.26 6.92 -12.99
N ALA A 71 4.52 5.62 -13.16
CA ALA A 71 5.84 5.05 -12.92
C ALA A 71 6.85 5.50 -13.98
N ALA A 72 6.45 5.52 -15.24
CA ALA A 72 7.28 5.96 -16.36
C ALA A 72 7.69 7.43 -16.21
N GLU A 73 6.75 8.33 -15.90
CA GLU A 73 7.03 9.74 -15.65
C GLU A 73 7.97 9.93 -14.45
N ARG A 74 7.71 9.18 -13.37
CA ARG A 74 8.56 9.21 -12.17
C ARG A 74 10.01 8.81 -12.50
N VAL A 75 10.21 7.71 -13.22
CA VAL A 75 11.55 7.25 -13.60
C VAL A 75 12.21 8.21 -14.60
N ALA A 76 11.45 8.75 -15.56
CA ALA A 76 11.95 9.75 -16.51
C ALA A 76 12.43 11.04 -15.83
N SER A 77 11.81 11.43 -14.70
CA SER A 77 12.25 12.56 -13.88
C SER A 77 13.48 12.25 -12.99
N GLY A 78 14.05 11.06 -13.10
CA GLY A 78 15.24 10.62 -12.36
C GLY A 78 14.94 10.08 -10.96
N ALA A 79 13.67 9.96 -10.56
CA ALA A 79 13.29 9.34 -9.30
C ALA A 79 13.31 7.80 -9.42
N PRO A 80 13.58 7.08 -8.32
CA PRO A 80 13.55 5.62 -8.35
C PRO A 80 12.13 5.10 -8.63
N ALA A 81 12.06 3.91 -9.22
CA ALA A 81 10.80 3.22 -9.51
C ALA A 81 9.94 3.06 -8.25
N PRO A 82 8.60 3.04 -8.40
CA PRO A 82 7.69 2.77 -7.29
C PRO A 82 8.01 1.44 -6.56
N GLN A 83 7.90 1.44 -5.23
CA GLN A 83 8.22 0.29 -4.39
C GLN A 83 7.33 -0.94 -4.68
N ASP A 84 6.10 -0.71 -5.13
CA ASP A 84 5.18 -1.77 -5.50
C ASP A 84 5.61 -2.49 -6.79
N ILE A 85 6.25 -1.80 -7.74
CA ILE A 85 6.89 -2.46 -8.90
C ILE A 85 8.04 -3.35 -8.43
N GLU A 86 8.90 -2.86 -7.54
CA GLU A 86 9.98 -3.68 -6.96
C GLU A 86 9.42 -4.91 -6.22
N THR A 87 8.28 -4.75 -5.55
CA THR A 87 7.58 -5.86 -4.88
C THR A 87 7.06 -6.88 -5.89
N ALA A 88 6.54 -6.43 -7.03
CA ALA A 88 6.12 -7.30 -8.14
C ALA A 88 7.31 -8.02 -8.78
N VAL A 89 8.45 -7.34 -8.97
CA VAL A 89 9.69 -7.96 -9.46
C VAL A 89 10.17 -9.07 -8.50
N ARG A 90 10.07 -8.85 -7.19
CA ARG A 90 10.39 -9.91 -6.20
C ARG A 90 9.43 -11.09 -6.25
N ALA A 91 8.14 -10.86 -6.51
CA ALA A 91 7.19 -11.96 -6.71
C ALA A 91 7.43 -12.69 -8.05
N ALA A 92 7.89 -11.98 -9.08
CA ALA A 92 8.29 -12.57 -10.35
C ALA A 92 9.56 -13.45 -10.19
N GLU A 93 10.50 -13.00 -9.37
CA GLU A 93 11.66 -13.80 -8.96
C GLU A 93 11.21 -15.12 -8.30
N ASP A 94 10.28 -15.05 -7.35
CA ASP A 94 9.72 -16.24 -6.68
C ASP A 94 9.11 -17.22 -7.69
N HIS A 95 8.31 -16.70 -8.63
CA HIS A 95 7.69 -17.49 -9.70
C HIS A 95 8.75 -18.15 -10.61
N ALA A 96 9.76 -17.39 -11.07
CA ALA A 96 10.82 -17.93 -11.92
C ALA A 96 11.67 -18.99 -11.19
N VAL A 97 11.97 -18.76 -9.92
CA VAL A 97 12.67 -19.71 -9.06
C VAL A 97 11.86 -21.00 -8.90
N ALA A 98 10.54 -20.90 -8.70
CA ALA A 98 9.68 -22.08 -8.57
C ALA A 98 9.69 -22.95 -9.83
N LYS A 99 9.72 -22.36 -11.03
CA LYS A 99 9.76 -23.12 -12.29
C LYS A 99 11.10 -23.80 -12.56
N LEU A 100 12.20 -23.23 -12.09
CA LEU A 100 13.55 -23.72 -12.38
C LEU A 100 14.10 -24.65 -11.28
N ALA A 101 13.54 -24.62 -10.06
CA ALA A 101 13.99 -25.47 -8.97
C ALA A 101 13.53 -26.93 -9.18
N PRO A 102 14.44 -27.91 -9.26
CA PRO A 102 14.10 -29.27 -9.66
C PRO A 102 13.35 -30.07 -8.57
N ASN A 103 13.58 -29.77 -7.29
CA ASN A 103 13.13 -30.58 -6.16
C ASN A 103 12.34 -29.73 -5.14
N ILE A 104 11.25 -29.11 -5.60
CA ILE A 104 10.26 -28.45 -4.72
C ILE A 104 8.94 -29.20 -4.76
N SER A 105 8.20 -29.21 -3.66
CA SER A 105 6.86 -29.82 -3.64
C SER A 105 5.88 -28.98 -4.47
N VAL A 106 4.77 -29.59 -4.88
CA VAL A 106 3.70 -28.88 -5.58
C VAL A 106 3.13 -27.76 -4.71
N GLU A 107 3.04 -27.95 -3.39
CA GLU A 107 2.58 -26.91 -2.47
C GLU A 107 3.59 -25.76 -2.36
N GLU A 108 4.88 -26.06 -2.25
CA GLU A 108 5.96 -25.05 -2.21
C GLU A 108 5.99 -24.23 -3.51
N ALA A 109 5.86 -24.89 -4.66
CA ALA A 109 5.77 -24.24 -5.96
C ALA A 109 4.54 -23.33 -6.04
N ALA A 110 3.38 -23.83 -5.58
CA ALA A 110 2.15 -23.07 -5.56
C ALA A 110 2.27 -21.80 -4.71
N LEU A 111 2.87 -21.86 -3.50
CA LEU A 111 3.06 -20.67 -2.66
C LEU A 111 3.86 -19.56 -3.38
N LEU A 112 4.92 -19.94 -4.08
CA LEU A 112 5.79 -18.99 -4.79
C LEU A 112 5.11 -18.40 -6.04
N VAL A 113 4.40 -19.22 -6.80
CA VAL A 113 3.67 -18.82 -8.01
C VAL A 113 2.44 -17.97 -7.66
N TYR A 114 1.69 -18.37 -6.63
CA TYR A 114 0.45 -17.72 -6.20
C TYR A 114 0.63 -16.24 -5.90
N ARG A 115 1.81 -15.84 -5.41
CA ARG A 115 2.08 -14.48 -4.97
C ARG A 115 2.01 -13.44 -6.09
N ILE A 116 2.46 -13.77 -7.30
CA ILE A 116 2.37 -12.88 -8.45
C ILE A 116 1.05 -13.03 -9.21
N GLU A 117 0.39 -14.18 -9.14
CA GLU A 117 -0.85 -14.46 -9.87
C GLU A 117 -2.12 -13.97 -9.14
N ASN A 118 -2.15 -14.01 -7.80
CA ASN A 118 -3.36 -13.76 -7.00
C ASN A 118 -3.31 -12.42 -6.24
N GLY A 119 -2.54 -11.47 -6.74
CA GLY A 119 -2.55 -10.10 -6.23
C GLY A 119 -3.74 -9.29 -6.73
N ARG A 120 -3.65 -7.96 -6.58
CA ARG A 120 -4.56 -7.01 -7.22
C ARG A 120 -3.78 -5.82 -7.76
N ILE A 121 -4.15 -5.31 -8.93
CA ILE A 121 -3.70 -4.00 -9.42
C ILE A 121 -4.78 -2.96 -9.11
N GLU A 122 -4.44 -1.98 -8.28
CA GLU A 122 -5.28 -0.81 -8.00
C GLU A 122 -4.96 0.29 -9.00
N THR A 123 -5.94 0.64 -9.83
CA THR A 123 -5.74 1.66 -10.88
C THR A 123 -5.68 3.07 -10.29
N ILE A 124 -5.16 4.02 -11.07
CA ILE A 124 -5.11 5.44 -10.69
C ILE A 124 -6.51 5.97 -10.36
N ALA A 125 -7.53 5.59 -11.13
CA ALA A 125 -8.90 5.99 -10.88
C ALA A 125 -9.43 5.46 -9.52
N GLU A 126 -9.22 4.17 -9.23
CA GLU A 126 -9.63 3.54 -7.96
C GLU A 126 -8.91 4.15 -6.76
N ARG A 127 -7.62 4.45 -6.91
CA ARG A 127 -6.82 5.15 -5.88
C ARG A 127 -7.34 6.57 -5.65
N ASN A 128 -7.70 7.28 -6.73
CA ASN A 128 -8.14 8.67 -6.67
C ASN A 128 -9.57 8.81 -6.13
N ILE A 129 -10.44 7.81 -6.29
CA ILE A 129 -11.76 7.77 -5.63
C ILE A 129 -11.61 7.83 -4.10
N ASN A 130 -10.56 7.19 -3.57
CA ASN A 130 -10.25 7.16 -2.15
C ASN A 130 -9.34 8.32 -1.68
N LYS A 131 -9.05 9.30 -2.55
CA LYS A 131 -8.16 10.42 -2.22
C LYS A 131 -8.86 11.33 -1.23
N ARG A 132 -8.32 11.40 -0.01
CA ARG A 132 -8.84 12.26 1.05
C ARG A 132 -8.87 13.71 0.57
N PRO A 133 -9.88 14.51 0.94
CA PRO A 133 -9.93 15.91 0.57
C PRO A 133 -8.64 16.60 1.01
N PRO A 134 -7.98 17.38 0.13
CA PRO A 134 -6.73 18.04 0.47
C PRO A 134 -6.89 18.91 1.72
N LEU A 135 -5.82 19.06 2.50
CA LEU A 135 -5.76 19.93 3.68
C LEU A 135 -5.81 21.40 3.24
N ARG A 136 -7.00 21.87 2.84
CA ARG A 136 -7.24 23.25 2.44
C ARG A 136 -7.66 24.07 3.64
N TRP A 137 -7.08 25.26 3.78
CA TRP A 137 -7.46 26.24 4.81
C TRP A 137 -8.92 26.69 4.74
N SER A 138 -9.57 26.56 3.56
CA SER A 138 -11.00 26.79 3.42
C SER A 138 -11.85 25.81 4.25
N ASN A 139 -11.34 24.60 4.51
CA ASN A 139 -12.03 23.60 5.30
C ASN A 139 -12.02 24.00 6.80
N ARG A 140 -13.21 24.14 7.38
CA ARG A 140 -13.39 24.50 8.80
C ARG A 140 -12.66 23.52 9.74
N HIS A 141 -12.66 22.22 9.43
CA HIS A 141 -12.01 21.20 10.26
C HIS A 141 -10.49 21.27 10.19
N VAL A 142 -9.92 21.64 9.04
CA VAL A 142 -8.48 21.92 8.91
C VAL A 142 -8.09 23.14 9.76
N ARG A 143 -8.92 24.18 9.77
CA ARG A 143 -8.74 25.33 10.68
C ARG A 143 -8.86 24.94 12.15
N THR A 144 -9.78 24.03 12.49
CA THR A 144 -9.90 23.49 13.86
C THR A 144 -8.65 22.71 14.27
N MET A 145 -8.06 21.90 13.37
CA MET A 145 -6.77 21.25 13.64
C MET A 145 -5.67 22.28 13.89
N ALA A 146 -5.54 23.29 13.02
CA ALA A 146 -4.54 24.35 13.18
C ALA A 146 -4.71 25.12 14.51
N GLY A 147 -5.95 25.40 14.93
CA GLY A 147 -6.26 26.00 16.23
C GLY A 147 -5.86 25.11 17.41
N GLY A 148 -6.15 23.81 17.35
CA GLY A 148 -5.69 22.85 18.36
C GLY A 148 -4.16 22.79 18.46
N PHE A 149 -3.47 22.83 17.32
CA PHE A 149 -2.01 22.88 17.26
C PHE A 149 -1.43 24.16 17.87
N ALA A 150 -2.05 25.31 17.62
CA ALA A 150 -1.66 26.58 18.23
C ALA A 150 -1.83 26.56 19.77
N ILE A 151 -2.91 25.96 20.26
CA ILE A 151 -3.14 25.81 21.72
C ILE A 151 -2.08 24.91 22.36
N ILE A 152 -1.71 23.79 21.71
CA ILE A 152 -0.62 22.93 22.17
C ILE A 152 0.69 23.72 22.27
N PHE A 153 1.00 24.48 21.21
CA PHE A 153 2.24 25.27 21.16
C PHE A 153 2.29 26.31 22.28
N ILE A 154 1.20 27.04 22.52
CA ILE A 154 1.09 27.99 23.64
C ILE A 154 1.19 27.27 25.00
N GLY A 155 0.51 26.14 25.16
CA GLY A 155 0.56 25.32 26.37
C GLY A 155 1.97 24.82 26.71
N SER A 156 2.74 24.44 25.69
CA SER A 156 4.14 24.03 25.86
C SER A 156 5.05 25.18 26.32
N GLY A 157 4.78 26.42 25.87
CA GLY A 157 5.46 27.60 26.38
C GLY A 157 5.11 27.93 27.83
N VAL A 158 3.85 27.72 28.23
CA VAL A 158 3.36 27.93 29.62
C VAL A 158 3.84 26.85 30.57
N ALA A 159 4.03 25.60 30.09
CA ALA A 159 4.58 24.50 30.87
C ALA A 159 6.01 24.79 31.39
N GLY A 160 6.77 25.66 30.70
CA GLY A 160 8.06 26.16 31.17
C GLY A 160 7.99 27.08 32.40
N ALA A 161 6.80 27.61 32.73
CA ALA A 161 6.58 28.49 33.89
C ALA A 161 5.76 27.82 35.00
N THR A 162 4.76 26.98 34.64
CA THR A 162 3.95 26.21 35.60
C THR A 162 3.52 24.87 34.99
N ALA A 163 4.06 23.77 35.51
CA ALA A 163 3.92 22.43 34.93
C ALA A 163 2.46 21.95 34.86
N GLU A 164 1.64 22.23 35.88
CA GLU A 164 0.24 21.75 35.94
C GLU A 164 -0.67 22.48 34.96
N ALA A 165 -0.56 23.81 34.87
CA ALA A 165 -1.37 24.63 33.97
C ALA A 165 -0.99 24.40 32.49
N GLY A 166 0.31 24.29 32.20
CA GLY A 166 0.77 23.97 30.83
C GLY A 166 0.30 22.61 30.34
N THR A 167 0.23 21.61 31.24
CA THR A 167 -0.26 20.27 30.91
C THR A 167 -1.73 20.28 30.54
N LEU A 168 -2.58 20.98 31.31
CA LEU A 168 -4.02 21.07 31.03
C LEU A 168 -4.31 21.77 29.68
N VAL A 169 -3.60 22.85 29.38
CA VAL A 169 -3.73 23.58 28.11
C VAL A 169 -3.30 22.71 26.93
N THR A 170 -2.23 21.94 27.09
CA THR A 170 -1.74 21.01 26.07
C THR A 170 -2.76 19.89 25.78
N VAL A 171 -3.36 19.30 26.83
CA VAL A 171 -4.41 18.28 26.68
C VAL A 171 -5.65 18.84 25.97
N ALA A 172 -6.07 20.06 26.32
CA ALA A 172 -7.18 20.72 25.65
C ALA A 172 -6.88 20.97 24.16
N GLY A 173 -5.67 21.42 23.83
CA GLY A 173 -5.23 21.61 22.44
C GLY A 173 -5.19 20.30 21.65
N ALA A 174 -4.73 19.21 22.26
CA ALA A 174 -4.75 17.87 21.66
C ALA A 174 -6.18 17.38 21.37
N ALA A 175 -7.12 17.60 22.30
CA ALA A 175 -8.52 17.25 22.08
C ALA A 175 -9.14 18.01 20.89
N VAL A 176 -8.86 19.32 20.77
CA VAL A 176 -9.32 20.15 19.66
C VAL A 176 -8.70 19.70 18.33
N PHE A 177 -7.40 19.38 18.33
CA PHE A 177 -6.70 18.85 17.15
C PHE A 177 -7.32 17.52 16.69
N VAL A 178 -7.49 16.56 17.61
CA VAL A 178 -8.06 15.24 17.32
C VAL A 178 -9.50 15.38 16.82
N TYR A 179 -10.29 16.29 17.38
CA TYR A 179 -11.65 16.56 16.90
C TYR A 179 -11.65 17.08 15.45
N GLY A 180 -10.82 18.08 15.15
CA GLY A 180 -10.65 18.58 13.78
C GLY A 180 -10.19 17.49 12.81
N PHE A 181 -9.24 16.66 13.24
CA PHE A 181 -8.70 15.56 12.45
C PHE A 181 -9.73 14.47 12.16
N ARG A 182 -10.50 14.04 13.16
CA ARG A 182 -11.56 13.03 12.96
C ARG A 182 -12.65 13.55 12.02
N ARG A 183 -13.03 14.82 12.14
CA ARG A 183 -14.03 15.45 11.26
C ARG A 183 -13.53 15.66 9.84
N TRP A 184 -12.28 16.06 9.66
CA TRP A 184 -11.66 16.14 8.34
C TRP A 184 -11.52 14.76 7.69
N ARG A 185 -11.15 13.73 8.48
CA ARG A 185 -11.00 12.35 8.00
C ARG A 185 -12.33 11.67 7.66
N SER A 186 -13.42 12.05 8.33
CA SER A 186 -14.78 11.54 8.08
C SER A 186 -15.56 12.38 7.07
N GLY A 187 -14.88 13.25 6.31
CA GLY A 187 -15.46 14.27 5.44
C GLY A 187 -16.76 13.82 4.81
N GLU A 188 -17.86 14.49 5.17
CA GLU A 188 -19.23 14.29 4.64
C GLU A 188 -19.40 13.02 3.81
N THR A 189 -19.33 11.90 4.50
CA THR A 189 -19.77 10.59 4.05
C THR A 189 -20.58 10.02 5.20
N THR A 190 -21.84 9.72 4.88
CA THR A 190 -22.69 8.76 5.58
C THR A 190 -21.85 7.64 6.20
N SER A 191 -22.17 7.35 7.46
CA SER A 191 -21.49 6.39 8.33
C SER A 191 -21.21 5.05 7.63
N ASN A 192 -20.01 4.51 7.84
CA ASN A 192 -19.71 3.08 7.67
C ASN A 192 -18.69 2.61 8.73
N VAL A 193 -18.99 2.90 10.01
CA VAL A 193 -18.35 2.18 11.12
C VAL A 193 -19.40 1.26 11.72
N PRO A 194 -19.18 -0.06 11.79
CA PRO A 194 -20.10 -0.94 12.49
C PRO A 194 -20.13 -0.55 13.97
N ASP A 195 -21.34 -0.38 14.48
CA ASP A 195 -21.63 -0.11 15.89
C ASP A 195 -20.94 -1.16 16.77
N VAL A 196 -19.85 -0.77 17.43
CA VAL A 196 -19.45 -1.37 18.69
C VAL A 196 -19.59 -0.29 19.76
N SER A 197 -20.72 -0.43 20.44
CA SER A 197 -21.25 0.38 21.53
C SER A 197 -20.24 0.63 22.67
N VAL A 198 -20.04 1.90 23.03
CA VAL A 198 -19.95 2.31 24.45
C VAL A 198 -20.60 3.70 24.62
N PHE A 199 -21.83 3.69 25.12
CA PHE A 199 -22.62 4.75 25.78
C PHE A 199 -22.18 6.23 25.65
N ARG A 200 -23.01 7.05 25.00
CA ARG A 200 -23.78 8.14 25.65
C ARG A 200 -24.76 8.82 24.69
N GLY A 201 -26.04 8.78 25.06
CA GLY A 201 -27.19 9.56 24.60
C GLY A 201 -27.05 10.43 23.35
N GLY A 202 -27.56 9.94 22.23
CA GLY A 202 -27.87 10.73 21.04
C GLY A 202 -28.93 10.02 20.21
N LYS A 203 -30.05 10.68 19.93
CA LYS A 203 -31.14 10.13 19.11
C LYS A 203 -30.63 9.80 17.71
N ILE A 204 -30.75 8.55 17.29
CA ILE A 204 -30.41 8.10 15.94
C ILE A 204 -31.59 8.44 15.02
N LYS A 205 -31.37 9.33 14.05
CA LYS A 205 -32.29 9.50 12.92
C LYS A 205 -31.97 8.42 11.87
N ASN A 206 -33.00 7.70 11.49
CA ASN A 206 -32.96 6.63 10.50
C ASN A 206 -33.36 7.23 9.14
N GLU A 207 -32.38 7.57 8.31
CA GLU A 207 -32.53 7.92 6.88
C GLU A 207 -31.33 7.28 6.17
N GLY A 208 -31.42 6.45 5.15
CA GLY A 208 -32.54 5.87 4.44
C GLY A 208 -32.01 4.65 3.68
N ARG A 209 -32.84 3.60 3.62
CA ARG A 209 -32.74 2.52 2.65
C ARG A 209 -33.09 3.06 1.26
N THR A 210 -32.28 2.70 0.28
CA THR A 210 -32.60 2.52 -1.15
C THR A 210 -31.46 1.61 -1.66
N GLN A 211 -31.59 0.33 -2.06
CA GLN A 211 -32.51 -0.32 -3.02
C GLN A 211 -32.79 0.65 -4.18
N ILE A 212 -32.23 0.50 -5.38
CA ILE A 212 -31.91 -0.69 -6.21
C ILE A 212 -30.55 -0.49 -6.88
#